data_AF-A0A328BCJ9-F1
#
_entry.id   AF-A0A328BCJ9-F1
#
_cell.length_a   1.000
_cell.length_b   1.000
_cell.length_c   1.000
_cell.angle_alpha   90.00
_cell.angle_beta   90.00
_cell.angle_gamma   90.00
#
_symmetry.space_group_name_H-M   'P 1'
#
loop_
_entity.id
_entity.type
_entity.pdbx_description
1 polymer ?
#
loop_
_entity_poly.entity_id
_entity_poly.type
_entity_poly.pdbx_seq_one_letter_code
_entity_poly.pdbx_strand_id
1 'polypeptide(L)'
;MNLRKTAASLAVCMGALTAGAAHAGVTEMNAALDAMGRYNLIVQGNVTSSSEVEGRAFVGGSVLGNASNYNLDNLSGAGLTVVGNVDGGKKNVRGDILVGGNVVSGVEFQSPAPHTLTYGGTLANTNINGNVVIQDPGLGASLAAERDAMFAGLNELSLYLASLDETHTATPVSGNLTFNPGAGSGVAVYSIADLPAALGATSNLQFAFPTSYDAVVVNVAGSNIALPGGFNFNGPSGLGTKVIWNFYEATSLNFGSKSWYGSVLAPKASASIGNFIEGTAVFASLNQNGEIHTPGFGDWRFQAVPEPATWAMMILGFASIGAALRRRPAAVAA
;
A
#
# COMPACT_ATOMS: atom_id res chain seq x y z
N MET A 1 79.72 10.43 11.72
CA MET A 1 79.11 10.04 10.43
C MET A 1 77.76 9.43 10.74
N ASN A 2 76.71 10.00 10.14
CA ASN A 2 75.31 9.96 10.56
C ASN A 2 74.58 8.63 10.23
N LEU A 3 73.34 8.56 10.76
CA LEU A 3 72.17 7.76 10.29
C LEU A 3 72.07 6.33 10.86
N ARG A 4 70.94 5.81 11.35
CA ARG A 4 69.52 6.21 11.27
C ARG A 4 68.72 5.43 12.33
N LYS A 5 67.76 6.09 12.99
CA LYS A 5 66.67 5.45 13.74
C LYS A 5 65.60 4.96 12.75
N THR A 6 65.17 3.71 12.85
CA THR A 6 63.98 3.20 12.15
C THR A 6 62.84 3.03 13.14
N ALA A 7 61.86 3.92 13.06
CA ALA A 7 60.56 3.77 13.70
C ALA A 7 59.68 2.89 12.81
N ALA A 8 59.08 1.85 13.39
CA ALA A 8 58.09 1.01 12.72
C ALA A 8 56.70 1.65 12.87
N SER A 9 56.14 2.11 11.75
CA SER A 9 54.77 2.61 11.66
C SER A 9 53.79 1.43 11.61
N LEU A 10 52.91 1.34 12.61
CA LEU A 10 51.77 0.42 12.61
C LEU A 10 50.62 1.07 11.82
N ALA A 11 50.36 0.58 10.61
CA ALA A 11 49.24 1.04 9.80
C ALA A 11 47.93 0.43 10.34
N VAL A 12 47.02 1.30 10.81
CA VAL A 12 45.63 0.95 11.11
C VAL A 12 44.83 1.07 9.81
N CYS A 13 44.43 -0.05 9.22
CA CYS A 13 43.46 -0.07 8.14
C CYS A 13 42.04 0.09 8.72
N MET A 14 41.51 1.31 8.71
CA MET A 14 40.08 1.55 8.86
C MET A 14 39.39 1.10 7.57
N GLY A 15 38.78 -0.09 7.59
CA GLY A 15 37.85 -0.52 6.55
C GLY A 15 36.62 0.38 6.58
N ALA A 16 36.41 1.17 5.53
CA ALA A 16 35.18 1.89 5.32
C ALA A 16 34.04 0.88 5.10
N LEU A 17 33.13 0.74 6.06
CA LEU A 17 31.85 0.08 5.81
C LEU A 17 31.03 1.03 4.93
N THR A 18 30.90 0.69 3.65
CA THR A 18 29.91 1.28 2.77
C THR A 18 28.53 0.93 3.31
N ALA A 19 27.78 1.93 3.77
CA ALA A 19 26.38 1.77 4.12
C ALA A 19 25.60 1.38 2.86
N GLY A 20 25.24 0.09 2.75
CA GLY A 20 24.28 -0.38 1.77
C GLY A 20 22.92 0.26 2.06
N ALA A 21 22.13 0.48 1.00
CA ALA A 21 20.76 0.95 1.11
C ALA A 21 20.02 0.14 2.18
N ALA A 22 19.40 0.84 3.13
CA ALA A 22 18.55 0.24 4.15
C ALA A 22 17.49 -0.58 3.41
N HIS A 23 17.58 -1.91 3.50
CA HIS A 23 16.49 -2.77 3.08
C HIS A 23 15.32 -2.42 3.99
N ALA A 24 14.18 -2.04 3.40
CA ALA A 24 12.94 -1.88 4.15
C ALA A 24 12.74 -3.11 5.03
N GLY A 25 12.35 -2.90 6.30
CA GLY A 25 12.08 -4.02 7.17
C GLY A 25 10.90 -4.82 6.62
N VAL A 26 10.97 -6.14 6.77
CA VAL A 26 9.86 -7.05 6.42
C VAL A 26 8.58 -6.65 7.15
N THR A 27 8.70 -6.06 8.34
CA THR A 27 7.60 -5.57 9.17
C THR A 27 6.78 -4.48 8.47
N GLU A 28 7.43 -3.45 7.92
CA GLU A 28 6.79 -2.31 7.28
C GLU A 28 6.08 -2.73 6.00
N MET A 29 6.71 -3.60 5.20
CA MET A 29 6.09 -4.15 3.99
C MET A 29 4.88 -5.04 4.31
N ASN A 30 4.96 -5.86 5.37
CA ASN A 30 3.81 -6.66 5.81
C ASN A 30 2.68 -5.79 6.37
N ALA A 31 2.99 -4.70 7.07
CA ALA A 31 1.98 -3.74 7.51
C ALA A 31 1.26 -3.07 6.33
N ALA A 32 1.98 -2.78 5.23
CA ALA A 32 1.38 -2.28 4.00
C ALA A 32 0.44 -3.30 3.34
N LEU A 33 0.86 -4.58 3.28
CA LEU A 33 0.01 -5.67 2.79
C LEU A 33 -1.21 -5.92 3.70
N ASP A 34 -1.06 -5.77 5.02
CA ASP A 34 -2.16 -5.81 5.98
C ASP A 34 -3.15 -4.67 5.79
N ALA A 35 -2.67 -3.46 5.49
CA ALA A 35 -3.54 -2.35 5.12
C ALA A 35 -4.32 -2.69 3.85
N MET A 36 -3.65 -3.26 2.84
CA MET A 36 -4.31 -3.67 1.59
C MET A 36 -5.33 -4.79 1.78
N GLY A 37 -5.14 -5.71 2.73
CA GLY A 37 -6.15 -6.71 3.08
C GLY A 37 -7.27 -6.19 3.97
N ARG A 38 -7.04 -5.09 4.69
CA ARG A 38 -8.03 -4.48 5.60
C ARG A 38 -9.01 -3.58 4.86
N TYR A 39 -8.52 -2.78 3.93
CA TYR A 39 -9.27 -1.77 3.21
C TYR A 39 -9.37 -2.09 1.73
N ASN A 40 -10.52 -1.81 1.12
CA ASN A 40 -10.72 -1.88 -0.32
C ASN A 40 -10.32 -0.58 -1.00
N LEU A 41 -10.45 0.56 -0.30
CA LEU A 41 -9.99 1.85 -0.78
C LEU A 41 -9.02 2.49 0.21
N ILE A 42 -7.82 2.85 -0.25
CA ILE A 42 -6.80 3.56 0.54
C ILE A 42 -6.32 4.76 -0.26
N VAL A 43 -6.54 5.98 0.22
CA VAL A 43 -6.15 7.20 -0.49
C VAL A 43 -5.36 8.13 0.41
N GLN A 44 -4.23 8.69 -0.04
CA GLN A 44 -3.37 9.53 0.79
C GLN A 44 -3.99 10.91 1.04
N GLY A 45 -4.54 11.49 0.00
CA GLY A 45 -5.18 12.80 -0.01
C GLY A 45 -6.69 12.66 -0.14
N ASN A 46 -7.27 13.51 -0.99
CA ASN A 46 -8.71 13.61 -1.11
C ASN A 46 -9.30 12.53 -2.03
N VAL A 47 -10.53 12.15 -1.71
CA VAL A 47 -11.42 11.41 -2.61
C VAL A 47 -12.58 12.32 -2.99
N THR A 48 -12.81 12.54 -4.28
CA THR A 48 -14.06 13.11 -4.78
C THR A 48 -14.90 11.97 -5.32
N SER A 49 -16.00 11.63 -4.65
CA SER A 49 -16.80 10.44 -4.97
C SER A 49 -18.23 10.77 -5.39
N SER A 50 -18.73 9.99 -6.34
CA SER A 50 -20.14 9.92 -6.72
C SER A 50 -20.68 8.47 -6.72
N SER A 51 -19.90 7.54 -6.15
CA SER A 51 -20.14 6.10 -6.25
C SER A 51 -19.88 5.43 -4.89
N GLU A 52 -19.53 4.15 -4.89
CA GLU A 52 -19.48 3.32 -3.69
C GLU A 52 -18.22 2.47 -3.55
N VAL A 53 -17.94 2.12 -2.31
CA VAL A 53 -16.92 1.15 -1.91
C VAL A 53 -17.65 0.04 -1.15
N GLU A 54 -17.61 -1.18 -1.67
CA GLU A 54 -18.29 -2.31 -1.06
C GLU A 54 -17.65 -2.70 0.27
N GLY A 55 -16.33 -2.54 0.40
CA GLY A 55 -15.60 -2.79 1.64
C GLY A 55 -15.23 -1.52 2.42
N ARG A 56 -14.24 -1.65 3.31
CA ARG A 56 -13.78 -0.54 4.17
C ARG A 56 -12.94 0.47 3.39
N ALA A 57 -13.04 1.74 3.73
CA ALA A 57 -12.28 2.82 3.11
C ALA A 57 -11.47 3.63 4.13
N PHE A 58 -10.22 3.94 3.76
CA PHE A 58 -9.34 4.89 4.43
C PHE A 58 -9.02 6.06 3.49
N VAL A 59 -9.32 7.28 3.91
CA VAL A 59 -9.07 8.51 3.16
C VAL A 59 -8.23 9.47 3.99
N GLY A 60 -6.99 9.67 3.57
CA GLY A 60 -5.97 10.44 4.26
C GLY A 60 -6.13 11.97 4.15
N GLY A 61 -7.03 12.43 3.29
CA GLY A 61 -7.52 13.79 3.18
C GLY A 61 -9.03 13.85 3.45
N SER A 62 -9.74 14.65 2.66
CA SER A 62 -11.20 14.81 2.75
C SER A 62 -11.94 13.90 1.77
N VAL A 63 -13.14 13.47 2.16
CA VAL A 63 -14.13 12.89 1.25
C VAL A 63 -15.05 14.00 0.77
N LEU A 64 -15.08 14.20 -0.54
CA LEU A 64 -15.78 15.27 -1.26
C LEU A 64 -16.78 14.67 -2.26
N GLY A 65 -17.48 15.52 -3.02
CA GLY A 65 -18.30 15.10 -4.17
C GLY A 65 -19.79 15.03 -3.86
N ASN A 66 -20.46 14.00 -4.38
CA ASN A 66 -21.88 13.75 -4.15
C ASN A 66 -22.07 12.76 -2.99
N ALA A 67 -23.32 12.37 -2.74
CA ALA A 67 -23.59 11.25 -1.86
C ALA A 67 -22.89 9.98 -2.35
N SER A 68 -22.34 9.19 -1.42
CA SER A 68 -21.53 7.99 -1.70
C SER A 68 -21.73 6.95 -0.60
N ASN A 69 -21.47 5.68 -0.91
CA ASN A 69 -21.68 4.57 0.01
C ASN A 69 -20.36 3.88 0.35
N TYR A 70 -20.22 3.41 1.60
CA TYR A 70 -19.02 2.75 2.08
C TYR A 70 -19.37 1.52 2.92
N ASN A 71 -18.53 0.49 2.79
CA ASN A 71 -18.64 -0.77 3.52
C ASN A 71 -19.99 -1.47 3.32
N LEU A 72 -20.53 -1.48 2.09
CA LEU A 72 -21.78 -2.16 1.77
C LEU A 72 -21.81 -3.64 2.19
N ASP A 73 -20.67 -4.32 2.20
CA ASP A 73 -20.58 -5.72 2.65
C ASP A 73 -20.56 -5.86 4.18
N ASN A 74 -20.66 -4.74 4.91
CA ASN A 74 -20.76 -4.68 6.36
C ASN A 74 -19.58 -5.42 7.05
N LEU A 75 -18.37 -5.22 6.53
CA LEU A 75 -17.15 -5.77 7.11
C LEU A 75 -16.94 -5.16 8.51
N SER A 76 -16.43 -5.96 9.44
CA SER A 76 -16.22 -5.54 10.83
C SER A 76 -15.25 -4.35 10.97
N GLY A 77 -15.47 -3.51 11.98
CA GLY A 77 -14.65 -2.32 12.27
C GLY A 77 -15.20 -1.04 11.63
N ALA A 78 -14.34 -0.02 11.51
CA ALA A 78 -14.71 1.24 10.88
C ALA A 78 -14.92 1.04 9.37
N GLY A 79 -16.14 1.32 8.89
CA GLY A 79 -16.48 1.25 7.48
C GLY A 79 -15.85 2.38 6.68
N LEU A 80 -15.73 3.55 7.30
CA LEU A 80 -15.11 4.74 6.71
C LEU A 80 -14.21 5.44 7.73
N THR A 81 -12.94 5.62 7.38
CA THR A 81 -11.97 6.44 8.11
C THR A 81 -11.52 7.60 7.24
N VAL A 82 -11.67 8.82 7.73
CA VAL A 82 -11.32 10.07 7.02
C VAL A 82 -10.42 10.90 7.92
N VAL A 83 -9.20 11.23 7.50
CA VAL A 83 -8.29 12.09 8.28
C VAL A 83 -8.76 13.54 8.24
N GLY A 84 -9.20 14.00 7.07
CA GLY A 84 -9.69 15.34 6.83
C GLY A 84 -11.19 15.49 7.09
N ASN A 85 -11.87 16.22 6.19
CA ASN A 85 -13.28 16.55 6.35
C ASN A 85 -14.18 15.59 5.56
N VAL A 86 -15.43 15.47 6.00
CA VAL A 86 -16.52 14.93 5.18
C VAL A 86 -17.34 16.11 4.66
N ASP A 87 -17.30 16.29 3.34
CA ASP A 87 -18.03 17.35 2.65
C ASP A 87 -18.57 16.87 1.28
N GLY A 88 -19.47 17.64 0.70
CA GLY A 88 -20.17 17.30 -0.53
C GLY A 88 -21.07 16.08 -0.39
N GLY A 89 -22.36 16.29 -0.12
CA GLY A 89 -23.35 15.20 0.00
C GLY A 89 -23.13 14.29 1.22
N LYS A 90 -24.17 13.54 1.59
CA LYS A 90 -24.11 12.62 2.73
C LYS A 90 -23.28 11.37 2.41
N LYS A 91 -22.54 10.85 3.38
CA LYS A 91 -21.82 9.56 3.24
C LYS A 91 -22.57 8.47 4.00
N ASN A 92 -23.06 7.48 3.27
CA ASN A 92 -23.78 6.34 3.81
C ASN A 92 -22.77 5.25 4.16
N VAL A 93 -22.74 4.78 5.40
CA VAL A 93 -21.73 3.84 5.86
C VAL A 93 -22.37 2.73 6.66
N ARG A 94 -21.94 1.48 6.44
CA ARG A 94 -22.19 0.38 7.39
C ARG A 94 -20.97 0.22 8.30
N GLY A 95 -21.16 0.07 9.60
CA GLY A 95 -20.05 0.05 10.56
C GLY A 95 -19.71 1.42 11.15
N ASP A 96 -18.64 1.47 11.95
CA ASP A 96 -18.22 2.70 12.63
C ASP A 96 -17.61 3.71 11.64
N ILE A 97 -17.59 4.99 12.03
CA ILE A 97 -17.09 6.10 11.23
C ILE A 97 -16.09 6.90 12.05
N LEU A 98 -14.91 7.17 11.48
CA LEU A 98 -13.88 8.03 12.06
C LEU A 98 -13.63 9.23 11.13
N VAL A 99 -13.77 10.46 11.63
CA VAL A 99 -13.52 11.69 10.85
C VAL A 99 -12.62 12.65 11.63
N GLY A 100 -11.35 12.75 11.26
CA GLY A 100 -10.39 13.62 11.94
C GLY A 100 -10.73 15.11 11.91
N GLY A 101 -11.45 15.56 10.88
CA GLY A 101 -11.87 16.95 10.69
C GLY A 101 -13.37 17.20 10.92
N ASN A 102 -13.91 18.14 10.15
CA ASN A 102 -15.32 18.54 10.21
C ASN A 102 -16.19 17.56 9.41
N VAL A 103 -17.37 17.25 9.93
CA VAL A 103 -18.46 16.60 9.21
C VAL A 103 -19.45 17.68 8.77
N VAL A 104 -19.31 18.15 7.53
CA VAL A 104 -20.05 19.29 6.99
C VAL A 104 -21.34 18.85 6.31
N SER A 105 -21.25 17.89 5.38
CA SER A 105 -22.39 17.43 4.58
C SER A 105 -23.16 16.24 5.20
N GLY A 106 -22.67 15.75 6.34
CA GLY A 106 -23.31 14.70 7.12
C GLY A 106 -22.88 13.27 6.78
N VAL A 107 -23.11 12.38 7.74
CA VAL A 107 -22.98 10.92 7.56
C VAL A 107 -24.28 10.21 7.96
N GLU A 108 -24.48 8.99 7.47
CA GLU A 108 -25.67 8.19 7.74
C GLU A 108 -25.29 6.71 7.91
N PHE A 109 -25.73 6.11 9.02
CA PHE A 109 -25.46 4.71 9.32
C PHE A 109 -26.51 3.82 8.64
N GLN A 110 -26.06 2.89 7.81
CA GLN A 110 -26.90 1.97 7.02
C GLN A 110 -26.95 0.55 7.62
N SER A 111 -26.87 0.45 8.94
CA SER A 111 -26.83 -0.82 9.67
C SER A 111 -27.89 -0.88 10.77
N PRO A 112 -28.46 -2.07 11.05
CA PRO A 112 -29.54 -2.23 12.03
C PRO A 112 -29.04 -2.14 13.50
N ALA A 113 -27.74 -2.32 13.74
CA ALA A 113 -27.13 -2.19 15.05
C ALA A 113 -26.59 -0.76 15.26
N PRO A 114 -26.57 -0.25 16.51
CA PRO A 114 -25.91 1.01 16.81
C PRO A 114 -24.42 0.97 16.51
N HIS A 115 -23.91 2.04 15.91
CA HIS A 115 -22.52 2.28 15.58
C HIS A 115 -22.01 3.58 16.20
N THR A 116 -20.71 3.81 16.08
CA THR A 116 -20.06 5.01 16.62
C THR A 116 -19.56 5.92 15.50
N LEU A 117 -19.91 7.20 15.57
CA LEU A 117 -19.23 8.29 14.87
C LEU A 117 -18.23 8.94 15.84
N THR A 118 -16.94 8.88 15.54
CA THR A 118 -15.94 9.71 16.24
C THR A 118 -15.46 10.81 15.30
N TYR A 119 -15.49 12.07 15.73
CA TYR A 119 -15.08 13.20 14.89
C TYR A 119 -14.23 14.23 15.63
N GLY A 120 -13.30 14.89 14.93
CA GLY A 120 -12.38 15.86 15.55
C GLY A 120 -12.79 17.33 15.44
N GLY A 121 -13.53 17.69 14.40
CA GLY A 121 -13.95 19.06 14.12
C GLY A 121 -15.35 19.39 14.59
N THR A 122 -16.13 20.02 13.72
CA THR A 122 -17.57 20.29 13.91
C THR A 122 -18.45 19.21 13.28
N LEU A 123 -19.69 19.11 13.74
CA LEU A 123 -20.69 18.17 13.23
C LEU A 123 -21.92 18.92 12.73
N ALA A 124 -22.29 18.68 11.48
CA ALA A 124 -23.50 19.20 10.84
C ALA A 124 -24.20 18.11 10.02
N ASN A 125 -25.48 18.32 9.73
CA ASN A 125 -26.28 17.55 8.77
C ASN A 125 -26.29 16.01 8.98
N THR A 126 -26.01 15.55 10.20
CA THR A 126 -25.90 14.13 10.55
C THR A 126 -27.09 13.71 11.37
N ASN A 127 -27.79 12.66 10.94
CA ASN A 127 -28.84 12.04 11.74
C ASN A 127 -28.24 10.93 12.61
N ILE A 128 -28.37 11.05 13.92
CA ILE A 128 -27.75 10.11 14.86
C ILE A 128 -28.58 8.83 15.00
N ASN A 129 -29.91 8.88 14.93
CA ASN A 129 -30.80 7.71 14.92
C ASN A 129 -30.42 6.56 15.88
N GLY A 130 -30.07 6.86 17.13
CA GLY A 130 -29.69 5.86 18.14
C GLY A 130 -28.22 5.41 18.12
N ASN A 131 -27.41 5.95 17.21
CA ASN A 131 -25.96 5.76 17.18
C ASN A 131 -25.24 6.60 18.25
N VAL A 132 -23.98 6.27 18.51
CA VAL A 132 -23.12 6.99 19.45
C VAL A 132 -22.31 8.04 18.68
N VAL A 133 -22.16 9.23 19.28
CA VAL A 133 -21.33 10.30 18.72
C VAL A 133 -20.30 10.72 19.76
N ILE A 134 -19.04 10.73 19.36
CA ILE A 134 -17.90 11.10 20.20
C ILE A 134 -17.13 12.21 19.48
N GLN A 135 -17.00 13.37 20.12
CA GLN A 135 -16.08 14.39 19.65
C GLN A 135 -14.71 14.18 20.30
N ASP A 136 -13.69 13.98 19.48
CA ASP A 136 -12.29 13.87 19.90
C ASP A 136 -11.42 14.83 19.08
N PRO A 137 -11.15 16.06 19.59
CA PRO A 137 -10.32 17.04 18.91
C PRO A 137 -8.90 16.56 18.54
N GLY A 138 -8.39 15.48 19.17
CA GLY A 138 -7.09 14.89 18.87
C GLY A 138 -7.11 13.84 17.75
N LEU A 139 -8.30 13.42 17.30
CA LEU A 139 -8.44 12.34 16.32
C LEU A 139 -7.70 12.63 15.01
N GLY A 140 -7.84 13.86 14.48
CA GLY A 140 -7.22 14.23 13.20
C GLY A 140 -5.69 14.12 13.22
N ALA A 141 -5.04 14.47 14.32
CA ALA A 141 -3.59 14.33 14.47
C ALA A 141 -3.16 12.84 14.51
N SER A 142 -3.92 12.01 15.24
CA SER A 142 -3.67 10.58 15.35
C SER A 142 -3.83 9.86 14.01
N LEU A 143 -4.92 10.14 13.30
CA LEU A 143 -5.17 9.58 11.96
C LEU A 143 -4.17 10.09 10.92
N ALA A 144 -3.68 11.34 11.03
CA ALA A 144 -2.64 11.85 10.15
C ALA A 144 -1.30 11.12 10.34
N ALA A 145 -0.92 10.81 11.59
CA ALA A 145 0.26 10.00 11.86
C ALA A 145 0.12 8.56 11.33
N GLU A 146 -1.07 7.95 11.49
CA GLU A 146 -1.37 6.63 10.92
C GLU A 146 -1.29 6.65 9.39
N ARG A 147 -1.89 7.65 8.74
CA ARG A 147 -1.78 7.87 7.29
C ARG A 147 -0.32 7.93 6.85
N ASP A 148 0.48 8.76 7.50
CA ASP A 148 1.87 9.00 7.08
C ASP A 148 2.72 7.73 7.21
N ALA A 149 2.56 6.98 8.29
CA ALA A 149 3.21 5.68 8.48
C ALA A 149 2.73 4.63 7.45
N MET A 150 1.42 4.54 7.21
CA MET A 150 0.85 3.62 6.24
C MET A 150 1.32 3.92 4.82
N PHE A 151 1.34 5.20 4.41
CA PHE A 151 1.81 5.59 3.08
C PHE A 151 3.33 5.49 2.92
N ALA A 152 4.12 5.65 3.99
CA ALA A 152 5.54 5.28 3.93
C ALA A 152 5.68 3.79 3.57
N GLY A 153 4.99 2.89 4.29
CA GLY A 153 5.02 1.45 4.00
C GLY A 153 4.48 1.07 2.62
N LEU A 154 3.39 1.69 2.14
CA LEU A 154 2.85 1.44 0.80
C LEU A 154 3.79 1.91 -0.31
N ASN A 155 4.49 3.03 -0.12
CA ASN A 155 5.51 3.49 -1.07
C ASN A 155 6.72 2.56 -1.08
N GLU A 156 7.19 2.12 0.09
CA GLU A 156 8.29 1.15 0.19
C GLU A 156 7.93 -0.19 -0.42
N LEU A 157 6.73 -0.73 -0.13
CA LEU A 157 6.22 -1.94 -0.76
C LEU A 157 6.21 -1.80 -2.28
N SER A 158 5.65 -0.70 -2.81
CA SER A 158 5.57 -0.46 -4.24
C SER A 158 6.95 -0.42 -4.92
N LEU A 159 7.94 0.22 -4.29
CA LEU A 159 9.33 0.22 -4.79
C LEU A 159 10.01 -1.14 -4.67
N TYR A 160 9.79 -1.86 -3.58
CA TYR A 160 10.31 -3.21 -3.39
C TYR A 160 9.74 -4.16 -4.46
N LEU A 161 8.43 -4.16 -4.68
CA LEU A 161 7.79 -4.98 -5.71
C LEU A 161 8.34 -4.66 -7.10
N ALA A 162 8.60 -3.38 -7.40
CA ALA A 162 9.21 -2.94 -8.66
C ALA A 162 10.66 -3.40 -8.84
N SER A 163 11.37 -3.71 -7.74
CA SER A 163 12.75 -4.22 -7.78
C SER A 163 12.84 -5.74 -7.99
N LEU A 164 11.71 -6.46 -7.93
CA LEU A 164 11.69 -7.90 -8.14
C LEU A 164 12.01 -8.24 -9.60
N ASP A 165 12.82 -9.27 -9.80
CA ASP A 165 13.14 -9.78 -11.12
C ASP A 165 11.89 -10.34 -11.84
N GLU A 166 11.76 -10.03 -13.12
CA GLU A 166 10.70 -10.59 -13.96
C GLU A 166 10.86 -12.12 -14.05
N THR A 167 9.77 -12.84 -13.82
CA THR A 167 9.73 -14.31 -13.94
C THR A 167 8.81 -14.77 -15.06
N HIS A 168 7.91 -13.90 -15.51
CA HIS A 168 6.91 -14.18 -16.54
C HIS A 168 6.69 -12.95 -17.42
N THR A 169 6.36 -13.20 -18.68
CA THR A 169 6.08 -12.14 -19.65
C THR A 169 4.64 -12.27 -20.15
N ALA A 170 3.93 -11.15 -20.30
CA ALA A 170 2.61 -11.13 -20.91
C ALA A 170 2.73 -11.38 -22.42
N THR A 171 1.91 -12.27 -22.97
CA THR A 171 2.02 -12.69 -24.38
C THR A 171 0.81 -12.28 -25.20
N PRO A 172 0.99 -11.81 -26.44
CA PRO A 172 -0.13 -11.60 -27.35
C PRO A 172 -0.68 -12.94 -27.85
N VAL A 173 -1.95 -13.24 -27.54
CA VAL A 173 -2.62 -14.48 -28.01
C VAL A 173 -3.95 -14.11 -28.63
N SER A 174 -4.12 -14.42 -29.92
CA SER A 174 -5.38 -14.19 -30.66
C SER A 174 -5.92 -12.75 -30.55
N GLY A 175 -5.03 -11.75 -30.55
CA GLY A 175 -5.40 -10.34 -30.40
C GLY A 175 -5.63 -9.86 -28.97
N ASN A 176 -5.32 -10.69 -27.97
CA ASN A 176 -5.42 -10.34 -26.54
C ASN A 176 -4.03 -10.17 -25.92
N LEU A 177 -3.91 -9.31 -24.91
CA LEU A 177 -2.76 -9.30 -23.99
C LEU A 177 -3.03 -10.31 -22.88
N THR A 178 -2.31 -11.44 -22.89
CA THR A 178 -2.58 -12.56 -21.97
C THR A 178 -1.52 -12.66 -20.88
N PHE A 179 -1.97 -12.69 -19.63
CA PHE A 179 -1.19 -13.03 -18.44
C PHE A 179 -1.59 -14.43 -17.99
N ASN A 180 -0.63 -15.36 -17.99
CA ASN A 180 -0.86 -16.72 -17.56
C ASN A 180 0.41 -17.27 -16.88
N PRO A 181 0.49 -17.20 -15.54
CA PRO A 181 1.68 -17.69 -14.84
C PRO A 181 1.74 -19.23 -14.77
N GLY A 182 0.68 -19.93 -15.20
CA GLY A 182 0.60 -21.39 -15.11
C GLY A 182 0.65 -21.88 -13.67
N ALA A 183 1.31 -23.02 -13.45
CA ALA A 183 1.53 -23.59 -12.14
C ALA A 183 2.90 -23.18 -11.57
N GLY A 184 2.96 -22.85 -10.29
CA GLY A 184 4.20 -22.51 -9.59
C GLY A 184 3.97 -22.24 -8.10
N SER A 185 4.91 -21.56 -7.45
CA SER A 185 4.87 -21.24 -6.02
C SER A 185 5.57 -19.91 -5.75
N GLY A 186 5.30 -19.27 -4.61
CA GLY A 186 5.88 -17.96 -4.30
C GLY A 186 5.19 -16.85 -5.08
N VAL A 187 5.97 -15.90 -5.59
CA VAL A 187 5.47 -14.73 -6.32
C VAL A 187 5.80 -14.85 -7.80
N ALA A 188 4.77 -14.79 -8.66
CA ALA A 188 4.98 -14.57 -10.09
C ALA A 188 5.09 -13.07 -10.36
N VAL A 189 6.04 -12.66 -11.19
CA VAL A 189 6.37 -11.25 -11.45
C VAL A 189 6.37 -11.00 -12.96
N TYR A 190 5.54 -10.06 -13.37
CA TYR A 190 5.50 -9.50 -14.72
C TYR A 190 5.99 -8.06 -14.70
N SER A 191 6.63 -7.62 -15.78
CA SER A 191 7.02 -6.24 -15.99
C SER A 191 6.47 -5.71 -17.32
N ILE A 192 5.89 -4.50 -17.29
CA ILE A 192 5.29 -3.85 -18.46
C ILE A 192 5.83 -2.43 -18.56
N ALA A 193 6.56 -2.17 -19.65
CA ALA A 193 7.15 -0.85 -19.90
C ALA A 193 6.12 0.20 -20.32
N ASP A 194 5.09 -0.20 -21.09
CA ASP A 194 4.05 0.70 -21.59
C ASP A 194 2.72 -0.05 -21.71
N LEU A 195 1.96 -0.04 -20.60
CA LEU A 195 0.66 -0.70 -20.54
C LEU A 195 -0.37 -0.09 -21.51
N PRO A 196 -0.50 1.25 -21.64
CA PRO A 196 -1.39 1.85 -22.64
C PRO A 196 -1.11 1.38 -24.06
N ALA A 197 0.15 1.35 -24.50
CA ALA A 197 0.50 0.89 -25.84
C ALA A 197 0.20 -0.60 -26.02
N ALA A 198 0.55 -1.44 -25.04
CA ALA A 198 0.26 -2.87 -25.07
C ALA A 198 -1.25 -3.15 -25.20
N LEU A 199 -2.07 -2.44 -24.42
CA LEU A 199 -3.52 -2.58 -24.46
C LEU A 199 -4.13 -2.00 -25.75
N GLY A 200 -3.59 -0.88 -26.24
CA GLY A 200 -4.06 -0.22 -27.46
C GLY A 200 -3.86 -1.06 -28.73
N ALA A 201 -2.94 -2.04 -28.68
CA ALA A 201 -2.70 -3.01 -29.73
C ALA A 201 -3.56 -4.29 -29.61
N THR A 202 -4.47 -4.37 -28.63
CA THR A 202 -5.24 -5.58 -28.32
C THR A 202 -6.73 -5.29 -28.17
N SER A 203 -7.56 -6.31 -28.34
CA SER A 203 -9.00 -6.23 -28.10
C SER A 203 -9.38 -6.56 -26.66
N ASN A 204 -8.58 -7.39 -25.98
CA ASN A 204 -8.84 -7.79 -24.60
C ASN A 204 -7.56 -7.92 -23.78
N LEU A 205 -7.65 -7.60 -22.49
CA LEU A 205 -6.74 -8.07 -21.45
C LEU A 205 -7.31 -9.38 -20.91
N GLN A 206 -6.54 -10.45 -20.97
CA GLN A 206 -6.89 -11.76 -20.42
C GLN A 206 -5.95 -12.11 -19.27
N PHE A 207 -6.52 -12.53 -18.14
CA PHE A 207 -5.75 -12.95 -16.98
C PHE A 207 -6.21 -14.34 -16.54
N ALA A 208 -5.31 -15.32 -16.54
CA ALA A 208 -5.59 -16.63 -15.98
C ALA A 208 -5.48 -16.55 -14.45
N PHE A 209 -6.50 -17.04 -13.73
CA PHE A 209 -6.47 -16.99 -12.27
C PHE A 209 -5.27 -17.79 -11.72
N PRO A 210 -4.40 -17.18 -10.88
CA PRO A 210 -3.20 -17.84 -10.37
C PRO A 210 -3.55 -18.78 -9.21
N THR A 211 -3.82 -20.05 -9.50
CA THR A 211 -4.31 -21.02 -8.52
C THR A 211 -3.26 -21.53 -7.53
N SER A 212 -1.98 -21.50 -7.88
CA SER A 212 -0.89 -22.12 -7.10
C SER A 212 0.14 -21.12 -6.54
N TYR A 213 0.25 -19.94 -7.14
CA TYR A 213 1.11 -18.87 -6.63
C TYR A 213 0.51 -18.24 -5.36
N ASP A 214 1.39 -17.77 -4.48
CA ASP A 214 0.99 -17.04 -3.27
C ASP A 214 0.43 -15.67 -3.66
N ALA A 215 1.11 -15.00 -4.59
CA ALA A 215 0.70 -13.74 -5.21
C ALA A 215 1.24 -13.60 -6.65
N VAL A 216 0.66 -12.68 -7.42
CA VAL A 216 1.18 -12.23 -8.70
C VAL A 216 1.36 -10.71 -8.66
N VAL A 217 2.51 -10.25 -9.11
CA VAL A 217 2.86 -8.83 -9.20
C VAL A 217 2.98 -8.48 -10.67
N VAL A 218 2.30 -7.42 -11.09
CA VAL A 218 2.47 -6.82 -12.41
C VAL A 218 3.03 -5.41 -12.21
N ASN A 219 4.34 -5.27 -12.40
CA ASN A 219 5.01 -3.98 -12.35
C ASN A 219 4.75 -3.21 -13.63
N VAL A 220 4.20 -2.00 -13.51
CA VAL A 220 3.86 -1.15 -14.65
C VAL A 220 4.66 0.14 -14.57
N ALA A 221 5.51 0.36 -15.58
CA ALA A 221 6.28 1.58 -15.73
C ALA A 221 5.42 2.70 -16.35
N GLY A 222 5.84 3.94 -16.11
CA GLY A 222 5.22 5.14 -16.67
C GLY A 222 4.69 6.09 -15.60
N SER A 223 5.03 7.37 -15.73
CA SER A 223 4.61 8.43 -14.81
C SER A 223 3.19 8.94 -15.06
N ASN A 224 2.70 8.83 -16.30
CA ASN A 224 1.39 9.31 -16.74
C ASN A 224 0.73 8.23 -17.57
N ILE A 225 -0.26 7.55 -17.00
CA ILE A 225 -0.89 6.38 -17.61
C ILE A 225 -2.37 6.70 -17.82
N ALA A 226 -2.82 6.58 -19.07
CA ALA A 226 -4.22 6.63 -19.44
C ALA A 226 -4.58 5.38 -20.23
N LEU A 227 -5.52 4.59 -19.71
CA LEU A 227 -5.94 3.35 -20.36
C LEU A 227 -6.71 3.66 -21.65
N PRO A 228 -6.41 2.97 -22.77
CA PRO A 228 -7.08 3.22 -24.04
C PRO A 228 -8.55 2.76 -24.00
N GLY A 229 -9.40 3.40 -24.80
CA GLY A 229 -10.83 3.08 -24.84
C GLY A 229 -11.19 1.74 -25.50
N GLY A 230 -10.30 1.18 -26.34
CA GLY A 230 -10.63 0.12 -27.30
C GLY A 230 -10.46 -1.32 -26.83
N PHE A 231 -9.99 -1.57 -25.61
CA PHE A 231 -9.85 -2.92 -25.05
C PHE A 231 -10.94 -3.23 -24.02
N ASN A 232 -11.22 -4.52 -23.81
CA ASN A 232 -12.03 -5.00 -22.69
C ASN A 232 -11.16 -5.73 -21.67
N PHE A 233 -11.54 -5.68 -20.40
CA PHE A 233 -10.98 -6.55 -19.37
C PHE A 233 -12.13 -7.19 -18.61
N ASN A 234 -12.29 -8.50 -18.80
CA ASN A 234 -13.22 -9.36 -18.08
C ASN A 234 -12.39 -10.39 -17.30
N GLY A 235 -11.84 -9.97 -16.17
CA GLY A 235 -10.99 -10.81 -15.34
C GLY A 235 -11.80 -11.92 -14.63
N PRO A 236 -11.13 -12.97 -14.16
CA PRO A 236 -11.76 -13.94 -13.28
C PRO A 236 -12.13 -13.28 -11.95
N SER A 237 -13.27 -13.67 -11.37
CA SER A 237 -13.69 -13.19 -10.05
C SER A 237 -12.66 -13.54 -8.98
N GLY A 238 -12.48 -12.62 -8.02
CA GLY A 238 -11.53 -12.75 -6.92
C GLY A 238 -10.09 -12.49 -7.32
N LEU A 239 -9.79 -12.05 -8.55
CA LEU A 239 -8.42 -11.76 -8.98
C LEU A 239 -7.71 -10.75 -8.06
N GLY A 240 -8.48 -9.81 -7.50
CA GLY A 240 -8.05 -8.85 -6.47
C GLY A 240 -7.31 -9.46 -5.28
N THR A 241 -7.66 -10.69 -4.89
CA THR A 241 -7.06 -11.39 -3.74
C THR A 241 -5.64 -11.86 -3.99
N LYS A 242 -5.22 -11.99 -5.25
CA LYS A 242 -3.95 -12.60 -5.65
C LYS A 242 -3.05 -11.69 -6.47
N VAL A 243 -3.62 -10.75 -7.21
CA VAL A 243 -2.87 -9.91 -8.15
C VAL A 243 -2.73 -8.50 -7.63
N ILE A 244 -1.49 -7.99 -7.63
CA ILE A 244 -1.16 -6.57 -7.44
C ILE A 244 -0.66 -6.00 -8.76
N TRP A 245 -1.38 -5.01 -9.28
CA TRP A 245 -0.91 -4.09 -10.32
C TRP A 245 -0.14 -2.96 -9.66
N ASN A 246 1.18 -3.01 -9.74
CA ASN A 246 2.08 -2.08 -9.07
C ASN A 246 2.53 -0.97 -10.04
N PHE A 247 1.91 0.19 -9.92
CA PHE A 247 2.24 1.40 -10.68
C PHE A 247 3.22 2.26 -9.88
N TYR A 248 4.49 1.85 -9.83
CA TYR A 248 5.46 2.29 -8.82
C TYR A 248 5.95 3.74 -8.96
N GLU A 249 5.82 4.31 -10.16
CA GLU A 249 6.22 5.68 -10.48
C GLU A 249 5.09 6.55 -11.04
N ALA A 250 3.88 6.00 -11.16
CA ALA A 250 2.75 6.74 -11.70
C ALA A 250 2.37 7.91 -10.79
N THR A 251 2.29 9.08 -11.39
CA THR A 251 1.78 10.32 -10.77
C THR A 251 0.38 10.67 -11.26
N SER A 252 -0.02 10.14 -12.42
CA SER A 252 -1.36 10.25 -12.99
C SER A 252 -1.78 8.89 -13.54
N LEU A 253 -2.98 8.44 -13.16
CA LEU A 253 -3.54 7.15 -13.58
C LEU A 253 -5.03 7.25 -13.91
N ASN A 254 -5.37 7.17 -15.19
CA ASN A 254 -6.75 7.25 -15.66
C ASN A 254 -7.22 5.91 -16.22
N PHE A 255 -8.19 5.28 -15.55
CA PHE A 255 -8.81 4.04 -15.98
C PHE A 255 -9.90 4.24 -17.04
N GLY A 256 -10.34 5.48 -17.26
CA GLY A 256 -11.49 5.79 -18.12
C GLY A 256 -12.74 5.04 -17.66
N SER A 257 -13.46 4.43 -18.61
CA SER A 257 -14.67 3.63 -18.36
C SER A 257 -14.40 2.13 -18.21
N LYS A 258 -13.15 1.72 -17.99
CA LYS A 258 -12.74 0.31 -17.99
C LYS A 258 -12.99 -0.33 -16.63
N SER A 259 -13.65 -1.48 -16.63
CA SER A 259 -13.63 -2.41 -15.51
C SER A 259 -12.20 -2.91 -15.29
N TRP A 260 -11.77 -3.00 -14.05
CA TRP A 260 -10.44 -3.44 -13.69
C TRP A 260 -10.49 -4.56 -12.66
N TYR A 261 -9.72 -5.62 -12.88
CA TYR A 261 -9.65 -6.77 -11.98
C TYR A 261 -8.22 -6.90 -11.45
N GLY A 262 -8.10 -7.12 -10.14
CA GLY A 262 -6.81 -7.14 -9.45
C GLY A 262 -6.63 -5.90 -8.58
N SER A 263 -5.92 -6.07 -7.47
CA SER A 263 -5.61 -4.96 -6.57
C SER A 263 -4.63 -4.00 -7.24
N VAL A 264 -4.81 -2.70 -7.03
CA VAL A 264 -4.01 -1.61 -7.60
C VAL A 264 -3.19 -0.96 -6.50
N LEU A 265 -1.87 -0.96 -6.68
CA LEU A 265 -0.93 -0.24 -5.83
C LEU A 265 -0.30 0.90 -6.63
N ALA A 266 -0.83 2.12 -6.47
CA ALA A 266 -0.36 3.32 -7.16
C ALA A 266 -0.23 4.49 -6.16
N PRO A 267 0.60 4.36 -5.11
CA PRO A 267 0.59 5.24 -3.94
C PRO A 267 0.92 6.71 -4.24
N LYS A 268 1.47 7.02 -5.42
CA LYS A 268 1.83 8.38 -5.86
C LYS A 268 0.87 8.96 -6.89
N ALA A 269 -0.09 8.18 -7.38
CA ALA A 269 -0.92 8.58 -8.50
C ALA A 269 -2.15 9.37 -8.05
N SER A 270 -2.39 10.51 -8.69
CA SER A 270 -3.73 11.08 -8.78
C SER A 270 -4.52 10.27 -9.81
N ALA A 271 -5.53 9.55 -9.34
CA ALA A 271 -6.26 8.57 -10.14
C ALA A 271 -7.68 9.03 -10.49
N SER A 272 -8.19 8.52 -11.60
CA SER A 272 -9.61 8.63 -11.96
C SER A 272 -10.17 7.30 -12.47
N ILE A 273 -11.33 6.93 -11.94
CA ILE A 273 -12.08 5.75 -12.38
C ILE A 273 -13.50 6.15 -12.80
N GLY A 274 -14.02 5.50 -13.85
CA GLY A 274 -15.39 5.66 -14.33
C GLY A 274 -16.15 4.33 -14.44
N ASN A 275 -15.58 3.25 -13.91
CA ASN A 275 -16.18 1.92 -13.79
C ASN A 275 -15.49 1.21 -12.59
N PHE A 276 -15.83 -0.05 -12.33
CA PHE A 276 -15.39 -0.71 -11.11
C PHE A 276 -13.92 -1.15 -11.11
N ILE A 277 -13.32 -1.19 -9.91
CA ILE A 277 -12.12 -1.96 -9.60
C ILE A 277 -12.52 -3.11 -8.66
N GLU A 278 -12.22 -4.36 -9.06
CA GLU A 278 -12.39 -5.55 -8.22
C GLU A 278 -11.07 -5.90 -7.51
N GLY A 279 -10.97 -5.49 -6.25
CA GLY A 279 -9.76 -5.61 -5.43
C GLY A 279 -9.55 -4.43 -4.50
N THR A 280 -8.35 -4.33 -3.94
CA THR A 280 -7.93 -3.15 -3.17
C THR A 280 -7.36 -2.08 -4.10
N ALA A 281 -7.73 -0.82 -3.90
CA ALA A 281 -7.26 0.31 -4.68
C ALA A 281 -6.52 1.33 -3.80
N VAL A 282 -5.23 1.56 -4.12
CA VAL A 282 -4.34 2.48 -3.39
C VAL A 282 -3.89 3.63 -4.28
N PHE A 283 -4.17 4.87 -3.88
CA PHE A 283 -3.86 6.09 -4.65
C PHE A 283 -3.36 7.26 -3.80
N ALA A 284 -2.72 8.25 -4.41
CA ALA A 284 -2.42 9.53 -3.75
C ALA A 284 -3.69 10.40 -3.65
N SER A 285 -4.51 10.44 -4.70
CA SER A 285 -5.85 11.06 -4.69
C SER A 285 -6.76 10.34 -5.69
N LEU A 286 -8.08 10.43 -5.51
CA LEU A 286 -9.02 9.72 -6.38
C LEU A 286 -10.22 10.58 -6.78
N ASN A 287 -10.50 10.65 -8.08
CA ASN A 287 -11.81 10.99 -8.63
C ASN A 287 -12.58 9.70 -8.93
N GLN A 288 -13.56 9.39 -8.07
CA GLN A 288 -14.28 8.12 -8.06
C GLN A 288 -15.68 8.29 -8.69
N ASN A 289 -15.81 7.87 -9.95
CA ASN A 289 -17.11 7.75 -10.64
C ASN A 289 -17.44 6.29 -10.99
N GLY A 290 -16.79 5.35 -10.32
CA GLY A 290 -17.01 3.92 -10.43
C GLY A 290 -16.84 3.26 -9.07
N GLU A 291 -17.24 1.99 -8.99
CA GLU A 291 -17.32 1.24 -7.74
C GLU A 291 -15.96 0.66 -7.34
N ILE A 292 -15.76 0.36 -6.07
CA ILE A 292 -14.64 -0.43 -5.59
C ILE A 292 -15.21 -1.68 -4.92
N HIS A 293 -15.00 -2.84 -5.53
CA HIS A 293 -15.60 -4.11 -5.10
C HIS A 293 -14.74 -4.90 -4.13
N THR A 294 -15.38 -5.77 -3.36
CA THR A 294 -14.71 -6.83 -2.60
C THR A 294 -14.47 -8.07 -3.47
N PRO A 295 -13.62 -9.02 -3.05
CA PRO A 295 -12.67 -8.98 -1.92
C PRO A 295 -11.44 -8.11 -2.20
N GLY A 296 -10.82 -7.59 -1.14
CA GLY A 296 -9.53 -6.90 -1.21
C GLY A 296 -8.35 -7.86 -1.42
N PHE A 297 -7.12 -7.33 -1.32
CA PHE A 297 -5.90 -8.14 -1.43
C PHE A 297 -5.81 -9.22 -0.33
N GLY A 298 -5.30 -10.41 -0.68
CA GLY A 298 -5.29 -11.57 0.19
C GLY A 298 -4.13 -11.63 1.20
N ASP A 299 -3.93 -12.82 1.76
CA ASP A 299 -3.07 -13.06 2.93
C ASP A 299 -1.58 -13.25 2.61
N TRP A 300 -1.12 -12.97 1.38
CA TRP A 300 0.30 -13.10 1.07
C TRP A 300 1.13 -12.13 1.91
N ARG A 301 2.14 -12.64 2.61
CA ARG A 301 3.06 -11.86 3.47
C ARG A 301 4.50 -12.33 3.25
N PHE A 302 5.43 -11.40 3.39
CA PHE A 302 6.85 -11.68 3.44
C PHE A 302 7.18 -12.48 4.69
N GLN A 303 7.96 -13.55 4.54
CA GLN A 303 8.48 -14.28 5.68
C GLN A 303 9.50 -13.41 6.40
N ALA A 304 9.33 -13.24 7.71
CA ALA A 304 10.32 -12.57 8.54
C ALA A 304 11.64 -13.34 8.42
N VAL A 305 12.68 -12.68 7.91
CA VAL A 305 14.03 -13.24 7.96
C VAL A 305 14.51 -13.07 9.40
N PRO A 306 14.94 -14.15 10.09
CA PRO A 306 15.55 -14.03 11.40
C PRO A 306 16.68 -13.00 11.31
N GLU A 307 16.67 -12.01 12.20
CA GLU A 307 17.68 -10.95 12.17
C GLU A 307 19.07 -11.58 12.00
N PRO A 308 19.89 -11.10 11.04
CA PRO A 308 21.19 -11.70 10.81
C PRO A 308 21.93 -11.74 12.14
N ALA A 309 22.80 -12.75 12.31
CA ALA A 309 23.61 -12.96 13.51
C ALA A 309 24.49 -11.75 13.93
N THR A 310 24.30 -10.56 13.36
CA THR A 310 24.79 -9.25 13.77
C THR A 310 24.73 -9.04 15.27
N TRP A 311 23.65 -9.41 15.98
CA TRP A 311 23.64 -9.33 17.44
C TRP A 311 24.61 -10.31 18.09
N ALA A 312 24.64 -11.56 17.60
CA ALA A 312 25.59 -12.56 18.08
C ALA A 312 27.05 -12.15 17.78
N MET A 313 27.32 -11.57 16.62
CA MET A 313 28.64 -11.08 16.20
C MET A 313 29.04 -9.78 16.90
N MET A 314 28.09 -8.91 17.21
CA MET A 314 28.29 -7.71 18.03
C MET A 314 28.58 -8.11 19.48
N ILE A 315 27.81 -9.03 20.05
CA ILE A 315 28.04 -9.58 21.40
C ILE A 315 29.38 -10.30 21.46
N LEU A 316 29.70 -11.15 20.47
CA LEU A 316 31.01 -11.81 20.35
C LEU A 316 32.14 -10.78 20.15
N GLY A 317 31.91 -9.73 19.37
CA GLY A 317 32.84 -8.61 19.19
C GLY A 317 33.13 -7.88 20.50
N PHE A 318 32.09 -7.49 21.24
CA PHE A 318 32.26 -6.86 22.55
C PHE A 318 32.87 -7.81 23.59
N ALA A 319 32.49 -9.09 23.58
CA ALA A 319 33.05 -10.09 24.48
C ALA A 319 34.54 -10.34 24.20
N SER A 320 34.94 -10.40 22.94
CA SER A 320 36.35 -10.57 22.55
C SER A 320 37.20 -9.34 22.89
N ILE A 321 36.70 -8.13 22.66
CA ILE A 321 37.35 -6.88 23.08
C ILE A 321 37.47 -6.81 24.62
N GLY A 322 36.40 -7.13 25.34
CA GLY A 322 36.41 -7.18 26.80
C GLY A 322 37.41 -8.19 27.37
N ALA A 323 37.50 -9.38 26.76
CA ALA A 323 38.48 -10.40 27.14
C ALA A 323 39.92 -9.96 26.86
N ALA A 324 40.17 -9.25 25.75
CA ALA A 324 41.49 -8.71 25.41
C ALA A 324 41.91 -7.58 26.38
N LEU A 325 40.99 -6.69 26.76
CA LEU A 325 41.26 -5.63 27.74
C LEU A 325 41.55 -6.19 29.14
N ARG A 326 40.86 -7.26 29.56
CA ARG A 326 41.09 -7.94 30.85
C ARG A 326 42.45 -8.62 30.94
N ARG A 327 43.09 -8.94 29.81
CA ARG A 327 44.39 -9.61 29.74
C ARG A 327 45.60 -8.68 29.81
N ARG A 328 45.42 -7.36 29.92
CA ARG A 328 46.54 -6.45 30.15
C ARG A 328 47.07 -6.62 31.58
N PRO A 329 48.30 -7.16 31.78
CA PRO A 329 48.85 -7.30 33.12
C PRO A 329 49.02 -5.91 33.73
N ALA A 330 48.58 -5.74 34.97
CA ALA A 330 48.93 -4.58 35.76
C ALA A 330 50.46 -4.52 35.83
N ALA A 331 51.05 -3.45 35.29
CA ALA A 331 52.47 -3.19 35.46
C ALA A 331 52.73 -3.09 36.97
N VAL A 332 53.47 -4.05 37.51
CA VAL A 332 53.96 -4.03 38.89
C VAL A 332 54.86 -2.80 39.00
N ALA A 333 54.42 -1.83 39.81
CA ALA A 333 55.24 -0.69 40.18
C ALA A 333 56.40 -1.20 41.06
N ALA A 334 57.63 -0.85 40.68
CA ALA A 334 58.84 -0.99 41.48
C ALA A 334 59.38 0.41 41.79
#